data_AF-A0A2N2K226-F1
#
_entry.id   AF-A0A2N2K226-F1
#
_cell.length_a   1.000
_cell.length_b   1.000
_cell.length_c   1.000
_cell.angle_alpha   90.00
_cell.angle_beta   90.00
_cell.angle_gamma   90.00
#
_symmetry.space_group_name_H-M   'P 1'
#
loop_
_entity.id
_entity.type
_entity.pdbx_description
1 polymer ?
#
loop_
_entity_poly.entity_id
_entity_poly.type
_entity_poly.pdbx_seq_one_letter_code
_entity_poly.pdbx_strand_id
1 'polypeptide(L)'
;MIKMELADIFKKRTRHPFRPRASDIVYKLFPDFKSLETRGVSLVAGTCEFMGKQLYVIGQQKPKPGALRSKEDLKRLNYGMLSADEHSQVLALLRKAATSDPENNYIFCLVDTYGADISMESAKHFQAFFIAHLIREFITIPVRTISLVLGEGGSGGALAIQVTDVRGQMEDALYATAPPESMASIVFRDSTRINDALTILKPTAKELRNLNVIDRIVPAPQDVADCHEMAESVRRFLVRAMRELSRSRIRKLVRKREIRARSYGLSKGSGKFYDFRRYIELPLRKAFFKAPPHIKIVNYSSLTEVSEDYGKTEKLEDREFIECGAVEGQEKRVAGCGKLIPLKDFLQNFHVCPSCGHSYTLGAEGWIDCLADMESFHELYRNLTVDQLMEDGAISDYYKDFLARQEGRSHFKESLVVGSARIHHFQVVMAISEFYYCGGSMGVVFGEKFRRAVDYAIQENLPLISVCCSGGARLYEGISALMQMVKTVESVSRLKKQGLPYISILADPATGGAIASYAALGDITIAEPGALVIFAGPRVMKASGFEVEEDLVRSDSLHRLSSKIYDSLNFYHDIRGIQEICERREMKFTVAKYLELYSRTNSRTFKKANRNGRKSFLF
;
A
#
# COMPACT_ATOMS: atom_id res chain seq x y z
N MET A 1 -27.20 24.25 19.72
CA MET A 1 -26.04 24.38 18.82
C MET A 1 -26.48 24.00 17.42
N ILE A 2 -26.42 24.94 16.47
CA ILE A 2 -26.69 24.67 15.05
C ILE A 2 -25.67 23.63 14.58
N LYS A 3 -26.15 22.50 14.06
CA LYS A 3 -25.29 21.42 13.56
C LYS A 3 -24.56 21.96 12.32
N MET A 4 -23.28 22.31 12.47
CA MET A 4 -22.48 22.81 11.34
C MET A 4 -22.37 21.71 10.28
N GLU A 5 -22.53 22.10 9.01
CA GLU A 5 -22.30 21.23 7.86
C GLU A 5 -20.83 20.76 7.82
N LEU A 6 -20.59 19.54 7.33
CA LEU A 6 -19.25 18.94 7.36
C LEU A 6 -18.22 19.76 6.55
N ALA A 7 -18.64 20.34 5.43
CA ALA A 7 -17.79 21.24 4.64
C ALA A 7 -17.46 22.54 5.38
N ASP A 8 -18.35 23.04 6.24
CA ASP A 8 -18.08 24.22 7.08
C ASP A 8 -17.05 23.88 8.16
N ILE A 9 -17.15 22.72 8.81
CA ILE A 9 -16.14 22.25 9.76
C ILE A 9 -14.78 22.16 9.05
N PHE A 10 -14.75 21.54 7.87
CA PHE A 10 -13.52 21.39 7.10
C PHE A 10 -12.85 22.74 6.77
N LYS A 11 -13.61 23.68 6.19
CA LYS A 11 -13.09 24.96 5.73
C LYS A 11 -12.78 25.93 6.88
N LYS A 12 -13.68 26.03 7.86
CA LYS A 12 -13.62 27.03 8.93
C LYS A 12 -12.89 26.57 10.18
N ARG A 13 -12.75 25.25 10.39
CA ARG A 13 -12.10 24.71 11.60
C ARG A 13 -10.88 23.85 11.28
N THR A 14 -11.02 22.81 10.48
CA THR A 14 -9.93 21.87 10.18
C THR A 14 -8.76 22.56 9.50
N ARG A 15 -9.04 23.32 8.44
CA ARG A 15 -8.03 24.10 7.69
C ARG A 15 -7.96 25.57 8.11
N HIS A 16 -8.43 25.91 9.32
CA HIS A 16 -8.35 27.29 9.80
C HIS A 16 -6.88 27.78 9.79
N PRO A 17 -6.58 28.97 9.22
CA PRO A 17 -5.20 29.45 9.10
C PRO A 17 -4.48 29.56 10.45
N PHE A 18 -5.19 30.02 11.47
CA PHE A 18 -4.69 30.21 12.83
C PHE A 18 -4.88 29.01 13.75
N ARG A 19 -5.29 27.85 13.22
CA ARG A 19 -5.30 26.62 14.02
C ARG A 19 -3.87 26.36 14.54
N PRO A 20 -3.69 26.12 15.86
CA PRO A 20 -2.39 25.77 16.41
C PRO A 20 -1.75 24.60 15.65
N ARG A 21 -0.47 24.73 15.29
CA ARG A 21 0.28 23.71 14.56
C ARG A 21 1.05 22.80 15.53
N ALA A 22 1.65 21.73 15.01
CA ALA A 22 2.41 20.79 15.82
C ALA A 22 3.45 21.49 16.72
N SER A 23 4.26 22.40 16.19
CA SER A 23 5.22 23.18 16.99
C SER A 23 4.55 23.99 18.11
N ASP A 24 3.41 24.65 17.86
CA ASP A 24 2.72 25.44 18.90
C ASP A 24 2.31 24.57 20.08
N ILE A 25 1.74 23.40 19.78
CA ILE A 25 1.32 22.42 20.78
C ILE A 25 2.53 21.83 21.51
N VAL A 26 3.60 21.47 20.79
CA VAL A 26 4.80 20.87 21.38
C VAL A 26 5.48 21.83 22.35
N TYR A 27 5.75 23.06 21.93
CA TYR A 27 6.41 24.05 22.80
C TYR A 27 5.53 24.49 23.97
N LYS A 28 4.20 24.48 23.81
CA LYS A 28 3.28 24.77 24.90
C LYS A 28 3.21 23.65 25.94
N LEU A 29 3.26 22.39 25.50
CA LEU A 29 3.17 21.22 26.37
C LEU A 29 4.49 20.85 27.04
N PHE A 30 5.60 21.08 26.35
CA PHE A 30 6.91 20.63 26.76
C PHE A 30 7.91 21.80 26.72
N PRO A 31 7.97 22.61 27.80
CA PRO A 31 8.91 23.72 27.88
C PRO A 31 10.38 23.29 27.69
N ASP A 32 10.73 22.09 28.15
CA ASP A 32 12.08 21.52 28.07
C ASP A 32 12.30 20.70 26.78
N PHE A 33 11.52 20.96 25.72
CA PHE A 33 11.63 20.24 24.46
C PHE A 33 12.97 20.49 23.77
N LYS A 34 13.76 19.43 23.66
CA LYS A 34 15.02 19.42 22.91
C LYS A 34 14.71 19.12 21.45
N SER A 35 14.49 20.18 20.68
CA SER A 35 14.28 20.10 19.24
C SER A 35 15.51 19.52 18.55
N LEU A 36 15.27 18.70 17.52
CA LEU A 36 16.29 18.11 16.67
C LEU A 36 16.27 18.82 15.32
N GLU A 37 17.44 19.12 14.76
CA GLU A 37 17.54 19.75 13.45
C GLU A 37 16.96 18.84 12.36
N THR A 38 15.99 19.35 11.60
CA THR A 38 15.26 18.58 10.59
C THR A 38 15.81 18.82 9.19
N ARG A 39 15.75 17.80 8.33
CA ARG A 39 16.17 17.89 6.92
C ARG A 39 15.19 18.70 6.05
N GLY A 40 14.07 19.12 6.61
CA GLY A 40 13.06 19.93 5.95
C GLY A 40 12.27 20.74 6.97
N VAL A 41 11.30 21.50 6.47
CA VAL A 41 10.47 22.43 7.26
C VAL A 41 9.12 21.83 7.68
N SER A 42 8.80 20.63 7.19
CA SER A 42 7.51 19.97 7.44
C SER A 42 7.55 19.01 8.62
N LEU A 43 8.73 18.78 9.20
CA LEU A 43 8.93 17.96 10.39
C LEU A 43 9.24 18.81 11.62
N VAL A 44 8.59 18.48 12.74
CA VAL A 44 9.01 18.85 14.10
C VAL A 44 9.42 17.55 14.78
N ALA A 45 10.68 17.41 15.12
CA ALA A 45 11.19 16.21 15.78
C ALA A 45 12.06 16.59 16.98
N GLY A 46 12.05 15.77 18.01
CA GLY A 46 12.87 16.01 19.19
C GLY A 46 12.47 15.16 20.38
N THR A 47 13.00 15.50 21.54
CA THR A 47 12.82 14.72 22.76
C THR A 47 12.56 15.61 23.97
N CYS A 48 11.78 15.12 24.92
CA CYS A 48 11.57 15.76 26.22
C CYS A 48 11.33 14.71 27.30
N GLU A 49 11.41 15.11 28.57
CA GLU A 49 10.91 14.30 29.66
C GLU A 49 9.44 14.62 29.91
N PHE A 50 8.60 13.59 30.05
CA PHE A 50 7.20 13.77 30.39
C PHE A 50 6.69 12.59 31.23
N MET A 51 6.08 12.90 32.38
CA MET A 51 5.62 11.90 33.35
C MET A 51 6.72 10.92 33.82
N GLY A 52 7.96 11.41 33.98
CA GLY A 52 9.12 10.60 34.36
C GLY A 52 9.55 9.59 33.29
N LYS A 53 9.18 9.83 32.02
CA LYS A 53 9.48 9.00 30.85
C LYS A 53 10.13 9.83 29.76
N GLN A 54 11.00 9.19 28.98
CA GLN A 54 11.58 9.81 27.80
C GLN A 54 10.56 9.81 26.67
N LEU A 55 10.12 10.99 26.25
CA LEU A 55 9.17 11.16 25.16
C LEU A 55 9.91 11.60 23.90
N TYR A 56 9.71 10.86 22.82
CA TYR A 56 10.11 11.22 21.46
C TYR A 56 8.90 11.83 20.77
N VAL A 57 9.02 13.05 20.26
CA VAL A 57 7.93 13.74 19.57
C VAL A 57 8.23 13.81 18.08
N ILE A 58 7.26 13.45 17.26
CA ILE A 58 7.30 13.53 15.79
C ILE A 58 6.04 14.25 15.34
N GLY A 59 6.16 15.42 14.72
CA GLY A 59 5.02 16.22 14.29
C GLY A 59 5.13 16.61 12.83
N GLN A 60 4.04 16.47 12.09
CA GLN A 60 3.89 17.12 10.79
C GLN A 60 3.54 18.59 11.00
N GLN A 61 4.27 19.46 10.32
CA GLN A 61 4.24 20.90 10.52
C GLN A 61 3.71 21.59 9.27
N LYS A 62 2.40 21.89 9.28
CA LYS A 62 1.83 22.77 8.26
C LYS A 62 2.38 24.20 8.37
N PRO A 63 2.42 24.94 7.24
CA PRO A 63 2.78 26.35 7.24
C PRO A 63 1.93 27.17 8.22
N LYS A 64 2.55 28.15 8.89
CA LYS A 64 1.86 29.15 9.72
C LYS A 64 1.58 30.42 8.92
N PRO A 65 0.49 31.17 9.18
CA PRO A 65 0.17 32.38 8.42
C PRO A 65 1.31 33.40 8.32
N GLY A 66 2.09 33.60 9.39
CA GLY A 66 3.24 34.53 9.37
C GLY A 66 4.37 34.14 8.42
N ALA A 67 4.40 32.87 7.97
CA ALA A 67 5.34 32.36 6.97
C ALA A 67 4.77 32.38 5.54
N LEU A 68 3.51 32.79 5.37
CA LEU A 68 2.81 32.82 4.08
C LEU A 68 2.70 34.27 3.58
N ARG A 69 3.78 34.81 3.00
CA ARG A 69 3.79 36.18 2.46
C ARG A 69 3.43 36.20 0.98
N SER A 70 3.72 35.13 0.23
CA SER A 70 3.31 34.95 -1.16
C SER A 70 2.74 33.54 -1.44
N LYS A 71 2.17 33.33 -2.64
CA LYS A 71 1.79 31.99 -3.10
C LYS A 71 3.01 31.09 -3.34
N GLU A 72 4.20 31.64 -3.60
CA GLU A 72 5.43 30.84 -3.70
C GLU A 72 5.86 30.28 -2.33
N ASP A 73 5.64 31.03 -1.24
CA ASP A 73 5.94 30.54 0.11
C ASP A 73 5.18 29.25 0.45
N LEU A 74 3.94 29.11 -0.01
CA LEU A 74 3.15 27.89 0.17
C LEU A 74 3.80 26.66 -0.48
N LYS A 75 4.35 26.81 -1.69
CA LYS A 75 5.08 25.73 -2.36
C LYS A 75 6.37 25.39 -1.61
N ARG A 76 7.09 26.40 -1.11
CA ARG A 76 8.33 26.21 -0.33
C ARG A 76 8.11 25.47 0.99
N LEU A 77 6.96 25.67 1.64
CA LEU A 77 6.66 25.11 2.96
C LEU A 77 5.93 23.75 2.90
N ASN A 78 5.83 23.16 1.71
CA ASN A 78 5.37 21.79 1.41
C ASN A 78 4.04 21.36 2.06
N TYR A 79 3.16 22.28 2.49
CA TYR A 79 1.86 21.97 3.11
C TYR A 79 1.90 20.96 4.28
N GLY A 80 3.03 20.86 5.00
CA GLY A 80 3.24 19.87 6.05
C GLY A 80 3.36 18.42 5.54
N MET A 81 3.61 18.25 4.24
CA MET A 81 3.90 16.97 3.63
C MET A 81 5.36 16.63 3.89
N LEU A 82 5.62 15.51 4.57
CA LEU A 82 6.99 15.08 4.82
C LEU A 82 7.64 14.62 3.51
N SER A 83 8.86 15.10 3.26
CA SER A 83 9.69 14.62 2.16
C SER A 83 10.25 13.22 2.45
N ALA A 84 10.85 12.58 1.44
CA ALA A 84 11.57 11.32 1.62
C ALA A 84 12.69 11.45 2.67
N ASP A 85 13.39 12.59 2.68
CA ASP A 85 14.48 12.90 3.60
C ASP A 85 14.00 13.03 5.05
N GLU A 86 12.85 13.66 5.27
CA GLU A 86 12.21 13.76 6.58
C GLU A 86 11.67 12.39 7.03
N HIS A 87 11.14 11.57 6.12
CA HIS A 87 10.76 10.19 6.45
C HIS A 87 11.95 9.32 6.86
N SER A 88 13.09 9.45 6.17
CA SER A 88 14.36 8.83 6.58
C SER A 88 14.73 9.24 8.01
N GLN A 89 14.64 10.52 8.32
CA GLN A 89 14.93 11.03 9.66
C GLN A 89 13.98 10.47 10.73
N VAL A 90 12.69 10.31 10.41
CA VAL A 90 11.72 9.66 11.31
C VAL A 90 12.10 8.21 11.57
N LEU A 91 12.46 7.43 10.53
CA LEU A 91 12.93 6.04 10.72
C LEU A 91 14.16 5.96 11.64
N ALA A 92 15.13 6.87 11.47
CA ALA A 92 16.30 6.93 12.34
C ALA A 92 15.90 7.20 13.82
N LEU A 93 14.93 8.08 14.05
CA LEU A 93 14.43 8.39 15.39
C LEU A 93 13.70 7.21 16.02
N LEU A 94 12.86 6.51 15.25
CA LEU A 94 12.17 5.30 15.69
C LEU A 94 13.16 4.20 16.12
N ARG A 95 14.20 3.98 15.31
CA ARG A 95 15.28 3.02 15.64
C ARG A 95 15.99 3.42 16.93
N LYS A 96 16.36 4.69 17.09
CA LYS A 96 17.00 5.20 18.32
C LYS A 96 16.11 4.99 19.55
N ALA A 97 14.81 5.24 19.44
CA ALA A 97 13.86 4.98 20.53
C ALA A 97 13.74 3.48 20.85
N ALA A 98 13.85 2.62 19.84
CA ALA A 98 13.76 1.16 19.99
C ALA A 98 15.05 0.49 20.50
N THR A 99 16.22 1.12 20.36
CA THR A 99 17.51 0.52 20.78
C THR A 99 18.08 1.11 22.08
N SER A 100 17.58 2.25 22.54
CA SER A 100 18.07 2.89 23.78
C SER A 100 17.46 2.25 25.04
N ASP A 101 16.29 2.73 25.49
CA ASP A 101 15.55 2.17 26.64
C ASP A 101 14.06 2.03 26.29
N PRO A 102 13.67 0.95 25.59
CA PRO A 102 12.32 0.81 25.07
C PRO A 102 11.22 0.75 26.14
N GLU A 103 11.55 0.33 27.38
CA GLU A 103 10.59 0.29 28.48
C GLU A 103 10.34 1.67 29.07
N ASN A 104 11.32 2.57 29.01
CA ASN A 104 11.17 3.95 29.45
C ASN A 104 10.75 4.92 28.34
N ASN A 105 10.96 4.55 27.08
CA ASN A 105 10.67 5.38 25.92
C ASN A 105 9.19 5.35 25.50
N TYR A 106 8.69 6.51 25.11
CA TYR A 106 7.40 6.70 24.44
C TYR A 106 7.59 7.49 23.16
N ILE A 107 6.77 7.23 22.15
CA ILE A 107 6.72 8.01 20.93
C ILE A 107 5.35 8.66 20.82
N PHE A 108 5.31 9.97 20.59
CA PHE A 108 4.10 10.73 20.37
C PHE A 108 4.13 11.42 18.99
N CYS A 109 3.18 11.06 18.15
CA CYS A 109 3.05 11.54 16.78
C CYS A 109 1.89 12.55 16.65
N LEU A 110 2.16 13.71 16.08
CA LEU A 110 1.17 14.71 15.71
C LEU A 110 0.99 14.72 14.19
N VAL A 111 -0.22 14.37 13.74
CA VAL A 111 -0.59 14.35 12.32
C VAL A 111 -1.30 15.66 11.99
N ASP A 112 -0.68 16.48 11.14
CA ASP A 112 -1.29 17.64 10.49
C ASP A 112 -0.62 17.81 9.12
N THR A 113 -1.19 17.18 8.10
CA THR A 113 -0.63 17.16 6.74
C THR A 113 -1.72 17.13 5.68
N TYR A 114 -1.44 17.75 4.54
CA TYR A 114 -2.30 17.65 3.35
C TYR A 114 -2.22 16.26 2.68
N GLY A 115 -1.08 15.56 2.83
CA GLY A 115 -0.80 14.35 2.06
C GLY A 115 0.64 13.87 2.22
N ALA A 116 1.04 12.92 1.37
CA ALA A 116 2.46 12.67 1.16
C ALA A 116 3.00 13.70 0.17
N ASP A 117 4.29 14.04 0.29
CA ASP A 117 4.93 14.88 -0.72
C ASP A 117 4.96 14.16 -2.06
N ILE A 118 4.36 14.80 -3.07
CA ILE A 118 4.22 14.28 -4.43
C ILE A 118 5.22 14.91 -5.41
N SER A 119 6.15 15.74 -4.93
CA SER A 119 7.20 16.31 -5.77
C SER A 119 8.05 15.23 -6.44
N MET A 120 8.60 15.55 -7.61
CA MET A 120 9.53 14.67 -8.31
C MET A 120 10.80 14.37 -7.49
N GLU A 121 11.22 15.32 -6.65
CA GLU A 121 12.34 15.16 -5.72
C GLU A 121 12.08 14.05 -4.70
N SER A 122 10.93 14.08 -4.03
CA SER A 122 10.54 13.01 -3.11
C SER A 122 10.31 11.69 -3.84
N ALA A 123 9.70 11.73 -5.03
CA ALA A 123 9.43 10.53 -5.82
C ALA A 123 10.71 9.77 -6.21
N LYS A 124 11.74 10.46 -6.73
CA LYS A 124 13.02 9.83 -7.10
C LYS A 124 13.82 9.33 -5.89
N HIS A 125 13.58 9.87 -4.69
CA HIS A 125 14.14 9.39 -3.42
C HIS A 125 13.28 8.31 -2.74
N PHE A 126 12.49 7.56 -3.51
CA PHE A 126 11.71 6.42 -3.02
C PHE A 126 10.68 6.76 -1.92
N GLN A 127 10.03 7.92 -2.00
CA GLN A 127 8.98 8.34 -1.05
C GLN A 127 7.97 7.24 -0.71
N ALA A 128 7.49 6.51 -1.72
CA ALA A 128 6.54 5.41 -1.50
C ALA A 128 7.13 4.29 -0.63
N PHE A 129 8.41 3.95 -0.83
CA PHE A 129 9.09 2.91 -0.04
C PHE A 129 9.27 3.36 1.40
N PHE A 130 9.61 4.64 1.63
CA PHE A 130 9.69 5.20 2.98
C PHE A 130 8.37 5.10 3.73
N ILE A 131 7.24 5.44 3.09
CA ILE A 131 5.90 5.29 3.69
C ILE A 131 5.63 3.83 4.06
N ALA A 132 5.89 2.88 3.16
CA ALA A 132 5.69 1.46 3.43
C ALA A 132 6.52 0.96 4.62
N HIS A 133 7.78 1.39 4.70
CA HIS A 133 8.70 1.02 5.78
C HIS A 133 8.34 1.67 7.11
N LEU A 134 7.87 2.91 7.11
CA LEU A 134 7.37 3.59 8.31
C LEU A 134 6.13 2.88 8.86
N ILE A 135 5.15 2.54 8.01
CA ILE A 135 3.97 1.77 8.41
C ILE A 135 4.42 0.44 9.04
N ARG A 136 5.37 -0.27 8.41
CA ARG A 136 5.92 -1.52 8.95
C ARG A 136 6.56 -1.31 10.32
N GLU A 137 7.41 -0.30 10.45
CA GLU A 137 8.13 0.01 11.68
C GLU A 137 7.15 0.29 12.83
N PHE A 138 6.16 1.14 12.61
CA PHE A 138 5.14 1.46 13.61
C PHE A 138 4.31 0.25 14.05
N ILE A 139 4.02 -0.69 13.15
CA ILE A 139 3.37 -1.95 13.52
C ILE A 139 4.27 -2.76 14.48
N THR A 140 5.56 -2.88 14.17
CA THR A 140 6.46 -3.83 14.84
C THR A 140 7.31 -3.26 15.98
N ILE A 141 7.45 -1.94 16.09
CA ILE A 141 8.39 -1.28 17.00
C ILE A 141 8.16 -1.67 18.47
N PRO A 142 9.16 -2.13 19.23
CA PRO A 142 8.98 -2.52 20.62
C PRO A 142 8.96 -1.32 21.58
N VAL A 143 8.23 -0.25 21.25
CA VAL A 143 8.08 0.98 22.03
C VAL A 143 6.60 1.34 22.13
N ARG A 144 6.23 2.05 23.20
CA ARG A 144 4.86 2.55 23.41
C ARG A 144 4.60 3.75 22.50
N THR A 145 3.62 3.65 21.62
CA THR A 145 3.36 4.67 20.58
C THR A 145 1.97 5.29 20.71
N ILE A 146 1.88 6.59 20.50
CA ILE A 146 0.65 7.37 20.56
C ILE A 146 0.61 8.28 19.35
N SER A 147 -0.52 8.39 18.67
CA SER A 147 -0.71 9.39 17.60
C SER A 147 -1.97 10.22 17.84
N LEU A 148 -1.95 11.46 17.35
CA LEU A 148 -3.09 12.37 17.38
C LEU A 148 -3.19 13.11 16.04
N VAL A 149 -4.34 12.98 15.37
CA VAL A 149 -4.68 13.85 14.24
C VAL A 149 -5.09 15.20 14.79
N LEU A 150 -4.21 16.17 14.64
CA LEU A 150 -4.34 17.52 15.19
C LEU A 150 -5.24 18.39 14.31
N GLY A 151 -5.12 18.30 13.00
CA GLY A 151 -5.87 19.10 12.04
C GLY A 151 -6.34 18.25 10.88
N GLU A 152 -5.52 18.15 9.84
CA GLU A 152 -5.84 17.30 8.70
C GLU A 152 -4.91 16.08 8.64
N GLY A 153 -5.48 14.92 8.32
CA GLY A 153 -4.73 13.75 7.90
C GLY A 153 -4.96 13.50 6.41
N GLY A 154 -3.92 13.62 5.59
CA GLY A 154 -3.98 13.28 4.17
C GLY A 154 -3.35 11.93 3.84
N SER A 155 -4.16 10.96 3.40
CA SER A 155 -3.74 9.76 2.70
C SER A 155 -2.60 8.97 3.39
N GLY A 156 -1.69 8.40 2.58
CA GLY A 156 -0.49 7.67 3.02
C GLY A 156 0.50 8.52 3.81
N GLY A 157 0.56 9.84 3.57
CA GLY A 157 1.46 10.75 4.31
C GLY A 157 1.08 10.87 5.78
N ALA A 158 -0.22 10.96 6.09
CA ALA A 158 -0.70 10.86 7.46
C ALA A 158 -0.52 9.44 8.03
N LEU A 159 -0.83 8.42 7.23
CA LEU A 159 -0.76 7.02 7.65
C LEU A 159 0.64 6.61 8.10
N ALA A 160 1.69 7.18 7.48
CA ALA A 160 3.10 6.88 7.77
C ALA A 160 3.47 7.02 9.26
N ILE A 161 2.81 7.91 10.02
CA ILE A 161 3.08 8.12 11.46
C ILE A 161 1.84 7.92 12.35
N GLN A 162 0.74 7.41 11.80
CA GLN A 162 -0.53 7.29 12.53
C GLN A 162 -0.71 5.92 13.20
N VAL A 163 -0.05 4.86 12.70
CA VAL A 163 -0.26 3.45 13.08
C VAL A 163 0.30 3.14 14.48
N THR A 164 -0.35 3.61 15.53
CA THR A 164 0.16 3.54 16.91
C THR A 164 -0.73 2.70 17.85
N ASP A 165 -0.27 2.48 19.09
CA ASP A 165 -1.03 1.75 20.11
C ASP A 165 -2.35 2.45 20.44
N VAL A 166 -2.27 3.77 20.67
CA VAL A 166 -3.40 4.67 20.96
C VAL A 166 -3.46 5.78 19.92
N ARG A 167 -4.56 5.83 19.17
CA ARG A 167 -4.81 6.79 18.09
C ARG A 167 -5.93 7.76 18.49
N GLY A 168 -5.62 9.04 18.56
CA GLY A 168 -6.56 10.11 18.82
C GLY A 168 -6.84 10.95 17.57
N GLN A 169 -7.94 11.70 17.61
CA GLN A 169 -8.24 12.75 16.63
C GLN A 169 -9.00 13.88 17.32
N MET A 170 -8.64 15.13 17.04
CA MET A 170 -9.44 16.29 17.47
C MET A 170 -10.84 16.19 16.86
N GLU A 171 -11.89 16.57 17.59
CA GLU A 171 -13.27 16.40 17.12
C GLU A 171 -13.59 17.13 15.82
N ASP A 172 -12.89 18.23 15.56
CA ASP A 172 -12.99 19.05 14.35
C ASP A 172 -11.83 18.84 13.36
N ALA A 173 -10.99 17.82 13.60
CA ALA A 173 -9.99 17.35 12.65
C ALA A 173 -10.61 16.33 11.68
N LEU A 174 -10.08 16.27 10.46
CA LEU A 174 -10.50 15.32 9.42
C LEU A 174 -9.32 14.47 8.94
N TYR A 175 -9.56 13.17 8.71
CA TYR A 175 -8.56 12.27 8.14
C TYR A 175 -9.18 11.42 7.02
N ALA A 176 -8.61 11.51 5.82
CA ALA A 176 -9.18 10.94 4.60
C ALA A 176 -8.14 10.26 3.70
N THR A 177 -8.60 9.38 2.81
CA THR A 177 -7.78 8.71 1.77
C THR A 177 -7.18 9.68 0.75
N ALA A 178 -7.85 10.80 0.52
CA ALA A 178 -7.38 11.90 -0.31
C ALA A 178 -8.05 13.20 0.16
N PRO A 179 -7.49 14.37 -0.16
CA PRO A 179 -8.19 15.64 0.00
C PRO A 179 -9.56 15.61 -0.68
N PRO A 180 -10.62 16.19 -0.09
CA PRO A 180 -11.97 16.19 -0.67
C PRO A 180 -12.03 16.76 -2.09
N GLU A 181 -11.22 17.77 -2.39
CA GLU A 181 -11.14 18.39 -3.71
C GLU A 181 -10.55 17.41 -4.75
N SER A 182 -9.48 16.72 -4.39
CA SER A 182 -8.87 15.69 -5.24
C SER A 182 -9.81 14.50 -5.44
N MET A 183 -10.48 14.06 -4.38
CA MET A 183 -11.50 13.01 -4.43
C MET A 183 -12.62 13.39 -5.40
N ALA A 184 -13.15 14.61 -5.28
CA ALA A 184 -14.25 15.07 -6.12
C ALA A 184 -13.84 15.16 -7.61
N SER A 185 -12.63 15.68 -7.87
CA SER A 185 -12.06 15.72 -9.21
C SER A 185 -11.87 14.32 -9.82
N ILE A 186 -11.44 13.33 -9.03
CA ILE A 186 -11.19 11.97 -9.52
C ILE A 186 -12.50 11.20 -9.75
N VAL A 187 -13.39 11.19 -8.75
CA VAL A 187 -14.58 10.34 -8.77
C VAL A 187 -15.74 10.96 -9.55
N PHE A 188 -15.93 12.27 -9.44
CA PHE A 188 -17.05 12.97 -10.09
C PHE A 188 -16.64 13.77 -11.32
N ARG A 189 -15.34 13.85 -11.62
CA ARG A 189 -14.79 14.75 -12.66
C ARG A 189 -15.15 16.23 -12.42
N ASP A 190 -15.39 16.59 -11.16
CA ASP A 190 -15.81 17.92 -10.73
C ASP A 190 -15.27 18.19 -9.31
N SER A 191 -14.31 19.10 -9.20
CA SER A 191 -13.69 19.45 -7.91
C SER A 191 -14.62 20.22 -6.95
N THR A 192 -15.77 20.71 -7.43
CA THR A 192 -16.72 21.49 -6.61
C THR A 192 -17.61 20.60 -5.74
N ARG A 193 -17.74 19.30 -6.08
CA ARG A 193 -18.56 18.30 -5.37
C ARG A 193 -17.94 17.79 -4.07
N ILE A 194 -17.50 18.72 -3.23
CA ILE A 194 -16.81 18.46 -1.97
C ILE A 194 -17.71 17.73 -0.96
N ASN A 195 -19.00 18.06 -0.89
CA ASN A 195 -19.94 17.42 0.05
C ASN A 195 -20.12 15.92 -0.26
N ASP A 196 -20.24 15.57 -1.54
CA ASP A 196 -20.35 14.19 -1.99
C ASP A 196 -19.05 13.42 -1.70
N ALA A 197 -17.90 14.06 -1.96
CA ALA A 197 -16.60 13.49 -1.66
C ALA A 197 -16.43 13.22 -0.16
N LEU A 198 -16.80 14.17 0.70
CA LEU A 198 -16.74 14.03 2.15
C LEU A 198 -17.63 12.87 2.65
N THR A 199 -18.79 12.67 2.04
CA THR A 199 -19.71 11.56 2.36
C THR A 199 -19.09 10.19 2.06
N ILE A 200 -18.32 10.08 0.97
CA ILE A 200 -17.62 8.83 0.63
C ILE A 200 -16.37 8.64 1.50
N LEU A 201 -15.61 9.71 1.75
CA LEU A 201 -14.35 9.64 2.48
C LEU A 201 -14.52 9.26 3.96
N LYS A 202 -15.68 9.58 4.57
CA LYS A 202 -16.01 9.37 5.99
C LYS A 202 -14.91 9.87 6.95
N PRO A 203 -14.52 11.16 6.87
CA PRO A 203 -13.28 11.62 7.47
C PRO A 203 -13.38 12.07 8.94
N THR A 204 -14.60 12.11 9.52
CA THR A 204 -14.82 12.68 10.85
C THR A 204 -14.32 11.77 11.97
N ALA A 205 -14.00 12.35 13.13
CA ALA A 205 -13.55 11.58 14.29
C ALA A 205 -14.57 10.51 14.73
N LYS A 206 -15.87 10.78 14.58
CA LYS A 206 -16.93 9.82 14.90
C LYS A 206 -16.94 8.63 13.95
N GLU A 207 -16.86 8.88 12.64
CA GLU A 207 -16.82 7.84 11.62
C GLU A 207 -15.56 6.98 11.76
N LEU A 208 -14.40 7.63 11.92
CA LEU A 208 -13.13 6.95 12.07
C LEU A 208 -13.03 6.11 13.34
N ARG A 209 -13.71 6.53 14.42
CA ARG A 209 -13.83 5.72 15.64
C ARG A 209 -14.71 4.48 15.39
N ASN A 210 -15.82 4.62 14.69
CA ASN A 210 -16.70 3.50 14.34
C ASN A 210 -15.99 2.47 13.43
N LEU A 211 -15.11 2.96 12.54
CA LEU A 211 -14.28 2.12 11.67
C LEU A 211 -12.99 1.60 12.33
N ASN A 212 -12.81 1.83 13.64
CA ASN A 212 -11.61 1.46 14.42
C ASN A 212 -10.28 2.06 13.92
N VAL A 213 -10.35 3.11 13.09
CA VAL A 213 -9.18 3.86 12.60
C VAL A 213 -8.56 4.68 13.73
N ILE A 214 -9.39 5.23 14.63
CA ILE A 214 -8.97 5.90 15.86
C ILE A 214 -9.61 5.25 17.10
N ASP A 215 -9.00 5.43 18.26
CA ASP A 215 -9.53 4.93 19.54
C ASP A 215 -10.28 6.02 20.33
N ARG A 216 -9.90 7.29 20.18
CA ARG A 216 -10.40 8.40 21.02
C ARG A 216 -10.65 9.68 20.22
N ILE A 217 -11.73 10.36 20.57
CA ILE A 217 -12.04 11.71 20.11
C ILE A 217 -11.56 12.68 21.19
N VAL A 218 -10.80 13.70 20.79
CA VAL A 218 -10.24 14.73 21.66
C VAL A 218 -11.06 16.01 21.46
N PRO A 219 -11.60 16.63 22.51
CA PRO A 219 -12.37 17.87 22.39
C PRO A 219 -11.54 18.98 21.72
N ALA A 220 -12.16 19.72 20.82
CA ALA A 220 -11.58 20.90 20.22
C ALA A 220 -12.00 22.15 21.00
N PRO A 221 -11.15 23.19 21.04
CA PRO A 221 -11.53 24.44 21.67
C PRO A 221 -12.72 25.09 20.94
N GLN A 222 -13.53 25.88 21.65
CA GLN A 222 -14.61 26.62 20.97
C GLN A 222 -14.03 27.59 19.93
N ASP A 223 -13.03 28.36 20.34
CA ASP A 223 -12.18 29.14 19.43
C ASP A 223 -11.07 28.25 18.86
N VAL A 224 -11.10 28.02 17.55
CA VAL A 224 -10.11 27.18 16.84
C VAL A 224 -8.68 27.71 17.00
N ALA A 225 -8.51 29.02 17.22
CA ALA A 225 -7.21 29.65 17.39
C ALA A 225 -6.66 29.55 18.83
N ASP A 226 -7.45 29.10 19.81
CA ASP A 226 -7.01 28.99 21.19
C ASP A 226 -6.01 27.82 21.37
N CYS A 227 -4.73 28.20 21.34
CA CYS A 227 -3.62 27.28 21.56
C CYS A 227 -3.59 26.72 23.00
N HIS A 228 -4.02 27.48 24.00
CA HIS A 228 -3.97 27.03 25.38
C HIS A 228 -5.01 25.94 25.64
N GLU A 229 -6.26 26.17 25.24
CA GLU A 229 -7.34 25.19 25.37
C GLU A 229 -7.07 23.93 24.52
N MET A 230 -6.55 24.11 23.29
CA MET A 230 -6.14 22.98 22.45
C MET A 230 -5.02 22.16 23.11
N ALA A 231 -3.95 22.81 23.58
CA ALA A 231 -2.86 22.14 24.26
C ALA A 231 -3.36 21.39 25.51
N GLU A 232 -4.24 21.98 26.31
CA GLU A 232 -4.80 21.32 27.50
C GLU A 232 -5.60 20.06 27.13
N SER A 233 -6.37 20.10 26.04
CA SER A 233 -7.08 18.92 25.52
C SER A 233 -6.12 17.83 25.03
N VAL A 234 -5.05 18.20 24.33
CA VAL A 234 -3.97 17.29 23.91
C VAL A 234 -3.26 16.69 25.14
N ARG A 235 -2.97 17.49 26.17
CA ARG A 235 -2.34 17.05 27.42
C ARG A 235 -3.18 16.00 28.12
N ARG A 236 -4.48 16.24 28.28
CA ARG A 236 -5.43 15.29 28.90
C ARG A 236 -5.47 13.97 28.12
N PHE A 237 -5.50 14.04 26.80
CA PHE A 237 -5.43 12.85 25.95
C PHE A 237 -4.12 12.07 26.15
N LEU A 238 -2.98 12.75 26.08
CA LEU A 238 -1.64 12.16 26.17
C LEU A 238 -1.41 11.51 27.55
N VAL A 239 -1.71 12.21 28.64
CA VAL A 239 -1.61 11.68 30.01
C VAL A 239 -2.44 10.41 30.17
N ARG A 240 -3.68 10.41 29.67
CA ARG A 240 -4.55 9.24 29.74
C ARG A 240 -4.02 8.08 28.90
N ALA A 241 -3.46 8.36 27.72
CA ALA A 241 -2.88 7.34 26.85
C ALA A 241 -1.64 6.71 27.50
N MET A 242 -0.71 7.51 28.03
CA MET A 242 0.49 7.01 28.70
C MET A 242 0.18 6.19 29.94
N ARG A 243 -0.79 6.61 30.77
CA ARG A 243 -1.25 5.83 31.94
C ARG A 243 -1.86 4.48 31.58
N GLU A 244 -2.49 4.36 30.40
CA GLU A 244 -3.02 3.08 29.93
C GLU A 244 -1.90 2.17 29.41
N LEU A 245 -1.00 2.74 28.60
CA LEU A 245 0.11 2.01 27.99
C LEU A 245 1.15 1.53 29.02
N SER A 246 1.34 2.26 30.11
CA SER A 246 2.24 1.86 31.21
C SER A 246 1.78 0.57 31.90
N ARG A 247 0.48 0.24 31.86
CA ARG A 247 -0.10 -0.98 32.44
C ARG A 247 0.02 -2.20 31.52
N SER A 248 0.46 -2.01 30.28
CA SER A 248 0.59 -3.07 29.28
C SER A 248 2.05 -3.42 29.02
N ARG A 249 2.33 -4.72 28.90
CA ARG A 249 3.64 -5.20 28.42
C ARG A 249 3.78 -4.86 26.93
N ILE A 250 4.96 -4.39 26.52
CA ILE A 250 5.24 -4.00 25.12
C ILE A 250 4.91 -5.12 24.13
N ARG A 251 5.29 -6.36 24.42
CA ARG A 251 4.96 -7.51 23.55
C ARG A 251 3.45 -7.67 23.29
N LYS A 252 2.61 -7.33 24.28
CA LYS A 252 1.15 -7.37 24.14
C LYS A 252 0.64 -6.22 23.28
N LEU A 253 1.28 -5.05 23.34
CA LEU A 253 0.97 -3.88 22.52
C LEU A 253 1.29 -4.14 21.04
N VAL A 254 2.50 -4.64 20.75
CA VAL A 254 2.89 -5.07 19.39
C VAL A 254 1.87 -6.05 18.82
N ARG A 255 1.53 -7.11 19.56
CA ARG A 255 0.53 -8.10 19.13
C ARG A 255 -0.86 -7.48 18.90
N LYS A 256 -1.26 -6.49 19.72
CA LYS A 256 -2.53 -5.76 19.52
C LYS A 256 -2.51 -4.96 18.21
N ARG A 257 -1.39 -4.30 17.87
CA ARG A 257 -1.24 -3.57 16.60
C ARG A 257 -1.33 -4.52 15.40
N GLU A 258 -0.68 -5.68 15.47
CA GLU A 258 -0.76 -6.72 14.42
C GLU A 258 -2.19 -7.27 14.25
N ILE A 259 -2.90 -7.55 15.35
CA ILE A 259 -4.32 -7.98 15.29
C ILE A 259 -5.18 -6.88 14.66
N ARG A 260 -4.99 -5.63 15.08
CA ARG A 260 -5.76 -4.49 14.57
C ARG A 260 -5.54 -4.29 13.07
N ALA A 261 -4.29 -4.33 12.62
CA ALA A 261 -3.93 -4.22 11.21
C ALA A 261 -4.68 -5.25 10.34
N ARG A 262 -4.81 -6.48 10.83
CA ARG A 262 -5.55 -7.55 10.12
C ARG A 262 -7.06 -7.32 10.05
N SER A 263 -7.64 -6.59 11.01
CA SER A 263 -9.08 -6.35 11.08
C SER A 263 -9.58 -5.17 10.23
N TYR A 264 -8.70 -4.33 9.69
CA TYR A 264 -9.14 -3.12 8.99
C TYR A 264 -10.05 -3.41 7.78
N GLY A 265 -11.13 -2.66 7.64
CA GLY A 265 -12.11 -2.83 6.56
C GLY A 265 -13.09 -4.00 6.76
N LEU A 266 -13.03 -4.73 7.88
CA LEU A 266 -13.96 -5.83 8.18
C LEU A 266 -15.01 -5.36 9.19
N SER A 267 -16.22 -5.03 8.72
CA SER A 267 -17.37 -4.77 9.61
C SER A 267 -18.28 -5.99 9.77
N LYS A 268 -18.32 -6.90 8.80
CA LYS A 268 -18.96 -8.23 8.94
C LYS A 268 -17.92 -9.32 9.22
N GLY A 269 -18.29 -10.31 10.04
CA GLY A 269 -17.49 -11.52 10.26
C GLY A 269 -16.14 -11.31 10.96
N SER A 270 -15.98 -10.26 11.76
CA SER A 270 -14.74 -9.99 12.49
C SER A 270 -14.84 -10.37 13.99
N GLY A 271 -13.80 -11.00 14.53
CA GLY A 271 -13.72 -11.39 15.95
C GLY A 271 -12.91 -12.65 16.21
N LYS A 272 -12.44 -12.83 17.46
CA LYS A 272 -11.63 -14.00 17.87
C LYS A 272 -12.27 -15.35 17.53
N PHE A 273 -13.60 -15.42 17.61
CA PHE A 273 -14.36 -16.64 17.29
C PHE A 273 -14.40 -16.95 15.80
N TYR A 274 -14.44 -15.94 14.92
CA TYR A 274 -14.44 -16.16 13.47
C TYR A 274 -13.05 -16.60 12.98
N ASP A 275 -11.99 -15.96 13.48
CA ASP A 275 -10.61 -16.38 13.20
C ASP A 275 -10.36 -17.80 13.73
N PHE A 276 -10.80 -18.12 14.96
CA PHE A 276 -10.65 -19.44 15.56
C PHE A 276 -11.43 -20.53 14.81
N ARG A 277 -12.68 -20.27 14.43
CA ARG A 277 -13.49 -21.18 13.60
C ARG A 277 -12.80 -21.47 12.26
N ARG A 278 -12.19 -20.47 11.63
CA ARG A 278 -11.40 -20.64 10.41
C ARG A 278 -10.13 -21.47 10.61
N TYR A 279 -9.41 -21.27 11.72
CA TYR A 279 -8.22 -22.09 12.05
C TYR A 279 -8.57 -23.56 12.30
N ILE A 280 -9.77 -23.86 12.80
CA ILE A 280 -10.28 -25.22 13.01
C ILE A 280 -10.83 -25.84 11.71
N GLU A 281 -11.49 -25.07 10.86
CA GLU A 281 -12.05 -25.56 9.59
C GLU A 281 -10.95 -25.86 8.53
N LEU A 282 -9.75 -25.29 8.68
CA LEU A 282 -8.62 -25.46 7.75
C LEU A 282 -8.04 -26.90 7.68
N PRO A 283 -7.72 -27.59 8.79
CA PRO A 283 -7.29 -28.98 8.74
C PRO A 283 -8.38 -29.93 8.21
N LEU A 284 -9.66 -29.65 8.49
CA LEU A 284 -10.78 -30.43 7.98
C LEU A 284 -10.98 -30.27 6.47
N ARG A 285 -10.74 -29.07 5.91
CA ARG A 285 -10.79 -28.84 4.45
C ARG A 285 -9.56 -29.37 3.71
N LYS A 286 -8.37 -29.36 4.33
CA LYS A 286 -7.15 -29.94 3.74
C LYS A 286 -7.28 -31.44 3.44
N ALA A 287 -8.11 -32.17 4.18
CA ALA A 287 -8.37 -33.58 3.94
C ALA A 287 -9.25 -33.86 2.69
N PHE A 288 -9.89 -32.84 2.11
CA PHE A 288 -10.84 -32.99 0.99
C PHE A 288 -10.47 -32.24 -0.29
N PHE A 289 -9.24 -31.71 -0.40
CA PHE A 289 -8.74 -31.22 -1.69
C PHE A 289 -8.15 -32.38 -2.50
N LYS A 290 -9.00 -33.06 -3.27
CA LYS A 290 -8.57 -33.79 -4.47
C LYS A 290 -8.80 -32.90 -5.69
N ALA A 291 -7.91 -32.99 -6.68
CA ALA A 291 -8.18 -32.44 -8.00
C ALA A 291 -9.56 -32.96 -8.49
N PRO A 292 -10.40 -32.12 -9.15
CA PRO A 292 -11.71 -32.54 -9.62
C PRO A 292 -11.59 -33.74 -10.58
N PRO A 293 -12.34 -34.84 -10.39
CA PRO A 293 -12.25 -36.04 -11.23
C PRO A 293 -13.00 -35.90 -12.58
N HIS A 294 -13.17 -34.68 -13.08
CA HIS A 294 -13.91 -34.40 -14.32
C HIS A 294 -13.06 -33.61 -15.31
N ILE A 295 -11.86 -34.10 -15.59
CA ILE A 295 -11.23 -33.86 -16.89
C ILE A 295 -11.72 -34.99 -17.80
N LYS A 296 -12.66 -34.67 -18.67
CA LYS A 296 -12.97 -35.52 -19.82
C LYS A 296 -11.87 -35.28 -20.85
N ILE A 297 -10.90 -36.18 -20.91
CA ILE A 297 -9.96 -36.24 -22.03
C ILE A 297 -10.79 -36.62 -23.26
N VAL A 298 -10.91 -35.71 -24.21
CA VAL A 298 -11.50 -36.00 -25.52
C VAL A 298 -10.34 -36.20 -26.50
N ASN A 299 -10.13 -37.45 -26.91
CA ASN A 299 -9.30 -37.77 -28.06
C ASN A 299 -10.05 -37.35 -29.31
N TYR A 300 -9.48 -36.47 -30.13
CA TYR A 300 -9.82 -36.42 -31.54
C TYR A 300 -9.02 -37.51 -32.25
N SER A 301 -9.74 -38.53 -32.70
CA SER A 301 -9.27 -39.45 -33.73
C SER A 301 -8.87 -38.65 -34.95
N SER A 302 -7.62 -38.80 -35.35
CA SER A 302 -7.13 -38.49 -36.69
C SER A 302 -8.10 -39.02 -37.73
N LEU A 303 -8.77 -38.12 -38.44
CA LEU A 303 -9.31 -38.44 -39.76
C LEU A 303 -8.15 -38.32 -40.74
N THR A 304 -7.85 -39.45 -41.34
CA THR A 304 -6.99 -39.60 -42.51
C THR A 304 -7.54 -38.73 -43.64
N GLU A 305 -6.74 -37.79 -44.13
CA GLU A 305 -6.83 -37.33 -45.51
C GLU A 305 -5.41 -37.36 -46.08
N VAL A 306 -5.16 -38.35 -46.94
CA VAL A 306 -4.12 -38.27 -47.95
C VAL A 306 -4.84 -37.75 -49.19
N SER A 307 -4.49 -36.53 -49.63
CA SER A 307 -4.89 -36.04 -50.95
C SER A 307 -3.87 -36.55 -51.97
N GLU A 308 -4.33 -37.37 -52.92
CA GLU A 308 -3.67 -37.51 -54.22
C GLU A 308 -4.05 -36.30 -55.06
N ASP A 309 -3.25 -35.23 -54.99
CA ASP A 309 -2.99 -34.41 -56.17
C ASP A 309 -1.84 -33.42 -55.92
N TYR A 310 -0.83 -33.52 -56.77
CA TYR A 310 0.30 -32.60 -56.86
C TYR A 310 -0.19 -31.22 -57.32
N GLY A 311 -0.27 -30.25 -56.41
CA GLY A 311 -0.59 -28.87 -56.78
C GLY A 311 -0.25 -27.88 -55.68
N LYS A 312 0.85 -27.14 -55.85
CA LYS A 312 1.24 -26.01 -54.98
C LYS A 312 0.11 -24.99 -54.89
N THR A 313 -0.39 -24.75 -53.68
CA THR A 313 -0.84 -23.43 -53.23
C THR A 313 -0.78 -23.41 -51.70
N GLU A 314 0.24 -22.74 -51.14
CA GLU A 314 0.21 -22.35 -49.73
C GLU A 314 -0.96 -21.37 -49.55
N LYS A 315 -2.02 -21.79 -48.85
CA LYS A 315 -2.97 -20.85 -48.28
C LYS A 315 -2.26 -20.11 -47.16
N LEU A 316 -1.88 -18.86 -47.40
CA LEU A 316 -1.50 -17.91 -46.37
C LEU A 316 -2.64 -17.83 -45.34
N GLU A 317 -2.40 -18.32 -44.13
CA GLU A 317 -3.30 -18.09 -42.98
C GLU A 317 -3.58 -16.59 -42.83
N ASP A 318 -4.82 -16.22 -42.51
CA ASP A 318 -5.20 -14.86 -42.15
C ASP A 318 -4.36 -14.40 -40.94
N ARG A 319 -3.30 -13.64 -41.19
CA ARG A 319 -2.44 -13.09 -40.14
C ARG A 319 -3.06 -11.81 -39.64
N GLU A 320 -3.59 -11.82 -38.43
CA GLU A 320 -4.00 -10.62 -37.72
C GLU A 320 -2.77 -9.81 -37.31
N PHE A 321 -2.83 -8.48 -37.47
CA PHE A 321 -1.74 -7.57 -37.09
C PHE A 321 -2.24 -6.52 -36.12
N ILE A 322 -1.35 -6.04 -35.27
CA ILE A 322 -1.55 -4.84 -34.47
C ILE A 322 -0.59 -3.75 -34.94
N GLU A 323 -1.01 -2.48 -34.87
CA GLU A 323 -0.12 -1.34 -35.10
C GLU A 323 0.46 -0.84 -33.77
N CYS A 324 1.79 -0.86 -33.64
CA CYS A 324 2.46 -0.38 -32.44
C CYS A 324 2.19 1.12 -32.21
N GLY A 325 1.64 1.47 -31.04
CA GLY A 325 1.33 2.83 -30.66
C GLY A 325 -0.06 3.34 -31.05
N ALA A 326 -0.83 2.54 -31.80
CA ALA A 326 -2.21 2.86 -32.12
C ALA A 326 -3.12 2.57 -30.93
N VAL A 327 -4.05 3.47 -30.66
CA VAL A 327 -5.10 3.32 -29.64
C VAL A 327 -6.44 3.55 -30.34
N GLU A 328 -7.38 2.63 -30.16
CA GLU A 328 -8.71 2.72 -30.77
C GLU A 328 -9.41 4.04 -30.38
N GLY A 329 -9.88 4.79 -31.38
CA GLY A 329 -10.55 6.08 -31.18
C GLY A 329 -9.63 7.31 -31.01
N GLN A 330 -8.31 7.20 -31.25
CA GLN A 330 -7.39 8.33 -31.30
C GLN A 330 -6.65 8.40 -32.64
N GLU A 331 -6.76 9.53 -33.36
CA GLU A 331 -6.08 9.74 -34.65
C GLU A 331 -4.56 9.94 -34.52
N LYS A 332 -4.06 10.28 -33.32
CA LYS A 332 -2.63 10.54 -33.07
C LYS A 332 -2.00 9.45 -32.21
N ARG A 333 -0.86 8.92 -32.67
CA ARG A 333 0.02 8.04 -31.88
C ARG A 333 0.50 8.79 -30.64
N VAL A 334 0.36 8.16 -29.47
CA VAL A 334 0.82 8.74 -28.18
C VAL A 334 2.25 8.28 -27.86
N ALA A 335 2.61 7.06 -28.26
CA ALA A 335 3.94 6.44 -28.11
C ALA A 335 4.08 5.27 -29.12
N GLY A 336 5.24 4.62 -29.22
CA GLY A 336 5.45 3.42 -30.07
C GLY A 336 5.99 3.69 -31.49
N CYS A 337 6.41 2.64 -32.19
CA CYS A 337 7.12 2.75 -33.48
C CYS A 337 6.25 2.73 -34.74
N GLY A 338 4.94 2.49 -34.63
CA GLY A 338 4.01 2.47 -35.76
C GLY A 338 4.14 1.26 -36.70
N LYS A 339 4.99 0.29 -36.36
CA LYS A 339 5.14 -0.94 -37.16
C LYS A 339 3.95 -1.87 -36.93
N LEU A 340 3.57 -2.59 -37.98
CA LEU A 340 2.63 -3.70 -37.91
C LEU A 340 3.36 -4.92 -37.32
N ILE A 341 2.78 -5.49 -36.26
CA ILE A 341 3.31 -6.65 -35.54
C ILE A 341 2.26 -7.77 -35.69
N PRO A 342 2.65 -8.99 -36.08
CA PRO A 342 1.74 -10.13 -36.05
C PRO A 342 1.16 -10.30 -34.64
N LEU A 343 -0.16 -10.44 -34.52
CA LEU A 343 -0.85 -10.55 -33.22
C LEU A 343 -0.27 -11.69 -32.38
N LYS A 344 0.03 -12.83 -33.01
CA LYS A 344 0.66 -13.99 -32.36
C LYS A 344 1.98 -13.63 -31.67
N ASP A 345 2.86 -12.90 -32.35
CA ASP A 345 4.16 -12.50 -31.80
C ASP A 345 4.00 -11.51 -30.65
N PHE A 346 3.02 -10.59 -30.76
CA PHE A 346 2.69 -9.65 -29.69
C PHE A 346 2.15 -10.34 -28.44
N LEU A 347 1.26 -11.32 -28.60
CA LEU A 347 0.71 -12.12 -27.49
C LEU A 347 1.79 -12.99 -26.85
N GLN A 348 2.63 -13.65 -27.64
CA GLN A 348 3.75 -14.45 -27.15
C GLN A 348 4.81 -13.61 -26.41
N ASN A 349 4.95 -12.34 -26.78
CA ASN A 349 5.81 -11.38 -26.10
C ASN A 349 5.06 -10.58 -25.00
N PHE A 350 3.93 -11.10 -24.51
CA PHE A 350 3.16 -10.55 -23.40
C PHE A 350 2.83 -9.06 -23.55
N HIS A 351 2.32 -8.68 -24.73
CA HIS A 351 1.91 -7.31 -25.06
C HIS A 351 3.06 -6.29 -25.06
N VAL A 352 4.26 -6.72 -25.42
CA VAL A 352 5.42 -5.84 -25.63
C VAL A 352 5.76 -5.84 -27.12
N CYS A 353 5.91 -4.66 -27.70
CA CYS A 353 6.35 -4.51 -29.08
C CYS A 353 7.77 -5.10 -29.27
N PRO A 354 7.96 -6.13 -30.11
CA PRO A 354 9.28 -6.73 -30.32
C PRO A 354 10.24 -5.81 -31.07
N SER A 355 9.73 -4.79 -31.76
CA SER A 355 10.56 -3.85 -32.53
C SER A 355 11.11 -2.68 -31.71
N CYS A 356 10.37 -2.17 -30.73
CA CYS A 356 10.75 -0.96 -30.00
C CYS A 356 10.60 -1.06 -28.48
N GLY A 357 10.19 -2.21 -27.94
CA GLY A 357 10.03 -2.41 -26.51
C GLY A 357 8.84 -1.69 -25.86
N HIS A 358 7.97 -1.04 -26.65
CA HIS A 358 6.79 -0.37 -26.09
C HIS A 358 5.86 -1.41 -25.45
N SER A 359 5.67 -1.29 -24.14
CA SER A 359 4.84 -2.18 -23.33
C SER A 359 3.43 -1.64 -23.19
N TYR A 360 2.44 -2.50 -23.41
CA TYR A 360 1.05 -2.22 -23.06
C TYR A 360 0.74 -2.82 -21.69
N THR A 361 -0.28 -2.30 -21.01
CA THR A 361 -0.72 -2.89 -19.74
C THR A 361 -1.14 -4.35 -19.94
N LEU A 362 -0.72 -5.22 -19.03
CA LEU A 362 -1.03 -6.64 -19.04
C LEU A 362 -1.98 -6.95 -17.88
N GLY A 363 -3.10 -7.62 -18.18
CA GLY A 363 -4.07 -8.06 -17.19
C GLY A 363 -3.56 -9.23 -16.35
N ALA A 364 -4.34 -9.66 -15.35
CA ALA A 364 -3.90 -10.73 -14.46
C ALA A 364 -3.75 -12.07 -15.19
N GLU A 365 -4.58 -12.35 -16.19
CA GLU A 365 -4.47 -13.55 -17.04
C GLU A 365 -3.13 -13.62 -17.76
N GLY A 366 -2.74 -12.55 -18.45
CA GLY A 366 -1.44 -12.50 -19.12
C GLY A 366 -0.25 -12.61 -18.15
N TRP A 367 -0.38 -12.07 -16.92
CA TRP A 367 0.64 -12.27 -15.89
C TRP A 367 0.68 -13.70 -15.33
N ILE A 368 -0.45 -14.38 -15.26
CA ILE A 368 -0.53 -15.80 -14.92
C ILE A 368 0.20 -16.61 -15.99
N ASP A 369 -0.08 -16.38 -17.27
CA ASP A 369 0.58 -17.06 -18.39
C ASP A 369 2.09 -16.76 -18.44
N CYS A 370 2.47 -15.53 -18.12
CA CYS A 370 3.86 -15.08 -18.06
C CYS A 370 4.66 -15.82 -16.98
N LEU A 371 4.07 -16.07 -15.81
CA LEU A 371 4.82 -16.53 -14.64
C LEU A 371 4.57 -18.00 -14.30
N ALA A 372 3.34 -18.48 -14.39
CA ALA A 372 2.97 -19.82 -13.94
C ALA A 372 3.39 -20.89 -14.96
N ASP A 373 3.64 -22.11 -14.47
CA ASP A 373 3.71 -23.30 -15.31
C ASP A 373 2.33 -23.58 -15.90
N MET A 374 2.30 -24.11 -17.13
CA MET A 374 1.03 -24.44 -17.79
C MET A 374 0.14 -25.29 -16.88
N GLU A 375 -1.14 -24.91 -16.84
CA GLU A 375 -2.19 -25.57 -16.06
C GLU A 375 -1.90 -25.70 -14.55
N SER A 376 -1.00 -24.87 -14.00
CA SER A 376 -0.63 -24.95 -12.57
C SER A 376 -1.35 -23.94 -11.67
N PHE A 377 -1.89 -22.86 -12.24
CA PHE A 377 -2.52 -21.80 -11.46
C PHE A 377 -3.92 -22.21 -11.00
N HIS A 378 -4.15 -22.15 -9.70
CA HIS A 378 -5.45 -22.39 -9.07
C HIS A 378 -5.85 -21.17 -8.24
N GLU A 379 -6.88 -20.44 -8.70
CA GLU A 379 -7.36 -19.25 -8.03
C GLU A 379 -7.94 -19.57 -6.65
N LEU A 380 -7.56 -18.78 -5.66
CA LEU A 380 -8.05 -18.85 -4.29
C LEU A 380 -9.01 -17.67 -4.01
N TYR A 381 -10.09 -17.95 -3.28
CA TYR A 381 -11.05 -16.94 -2.85
C TYR A 381 -11.72 -16.14 -3.98
N ARG A 382 -11.92 -16.75 -5.15
CA ARG A 382 -12.51 -16.12 -6.36
C ARG A 382 -13.82 -15.37 -6.11
N ASN A 383 -14.70 -15.93 -5.28
CA ASN A 383 -16.05 -15.42 -5.04
C ASN A 383 -16.16 -14.50 -3.80
N LEU A 384 -15.04 -14.01 -3.26
CA LEU A 384 -15.09 -13.04 -2.16
C LEU A 384 -15.55 -11.69 -2.70
N THR A 385 -16.63 -11.15 -2.14
CA THR A 385 -17.21 -9.86 -2.53
C THR A 385 -17.19 -8.87 -1.39
N VAL A 386 -17.41 -7.59 -1.72
CA VAL A 386 -17.43 -6.52 -0.71
C VAL A 386 -18.60 -6.67 0.28
N ASP A 387 -19.76 -7.16 -0.17
CA ASP A 387 -20.96 -7.35 0.68
C ASP A 387 -20.77 -8.42 1.78
N GLN A 388 -19.80 -9.33 1.57
CA GLN A 388 -19.42 -10.33 2.57
C GLN A 388 -18.52 -9.76 3.67
N LEU A 389 -17.84 -8.63 3.42
CA LEU A 389 -16.85 -8.02 4.31
C LEU A 389 -17.35 -6.73 4.97
N MET A 390 -18.20 -5.98 4.26
CA MET A 390 -18.73 -4.70 4.67
C MET A 390 -20.25 -4.76 4.90
N GLU A 391 -20.71 -4.03 5.90
CA GLU A 391 -22.13 -3.74 6.12
C GLU A 391 -22.73 -2.96 4.95
N ASP A 392 -24.00 -3.21 4.64
CA ASP A 392 -24.65 -2.66 3.43
C ASP A 392 -24.71 -1.12 3.49
N GLY A 393 -24.90 -0.54 4.68
CA GLY A 393 -24.86 0.91 4.90
C GLY A 393 -23.46 1.52 4.81
N ALA A 394 -22.39 0.70 4.74
CA ALA A 394 -21.04 1.18 4.53
C ALA A 394 -20.72 1.41 3.04
N ILE A 395 -21.48 0.78 2.14
CA ILE A 395 -21.31 0.82 0.68
C ILE A 395 -22.22 1.91 0.11
N SER A 396 -21.64 2.98 -0.45
CA SER A 396 -22.40 4.05 -1.07
C SER A 396 -23.03 3.62 -2.39
N ASP A 397 -24.13 4.27 -2.79
CA ASP A 397 -24.76 3.98 -4.09
C ASP A 397 -23.83 4.34 -5.26
N TYR A 398 -23.02 5.40 -5.12
CA TYR A 398 -21.94 5.70 -6.06
C TYR A 398 -20.96 4.54 -6.25
N TYR A 399 -20.67 3.79 -5.20
CA TYR A 399 -19.77 2.65 -5.29
C TYR A 399 -20.46 1.46 -5.96
N LYS A 400 -21.73 1.19 -5.66
CA LYS A 400 -22.52 0.15 -6.34
C LYS A 400 -22.61 0.41 -7.84
N ASP A 401 -22.94 1.64 -8.23
CA ASP A 401 -23.00 2.06 -9.64
C ASP A 401 -21.64 1.92 -10.32
N PHE A 402 -20.57 2.27 -9.61
CA PHE A 402 -19.21 2.11 -10.12
C PHE A 402 -18.84 0.64 -10.36
N LEU A 403 -19.20 -0.26 -9.43
CA LEU A 403 -18.98 -1.70 -9.55
C LEU A 403 -19.78 -2.31 -10.70
N ALA A 404 -21.05 -1.92 -10.87
CA ALA A 404 -21.88 -2.37 -11.99
C ALA A 404 -21.24 -2.02 -13.36
N ARG A 405 -20.58 -0.85 -13.47
CA ARG A 405 -19.86 -0.45 -14.69
C ARG A 405 -18.56 -1.22 -14.94
N GLN A 406 -18.08 -2.00 -13.97
CA GLN A 406 -16.91 -2.87 -14.15
C GLN A 406 -17.29 -4.26 -14.65
N GLU A 407 -18.56 -4.62 -14.59
CA GLU A 407 -19.03 -5.92 -15.08
C GLU A 407 -18.72 -6.09 -16.57
N GLY A 408 -18.22 -7.27 -16.94
CA GLY A 408 -17.79 -7.58 -18.32
C GLY A 408 -16.41 -7.04 -18.73
N ARG A 409 -15.77 -6.16 -17.93
CA ARG A 409 -14.41 -5.65 -18.26
C ARG A 409 -13.29 -6.64 -17.99
N SER A 410 -13.52 -7.57 -17.07
CA SER A 410 -12.61 -8.66 -16.73
C SER A 410 -13.44 -9.87 -16.29
N HIS A 411 -12.94 -11.08 -16.53
CA HIS A 411 -13.55 -12.31 -16.03
C HIS A 411 -13.19 -12.58 -14.56
N PHE A 412 -12.23 -11.82 -14.00
CA PHE A 412 -11.94 -11.80 -12.57
C PHE A 412 -12.92 -10.89 -11.85
N LYS A 413 -13.26 -11.27 -10.61
CA LYS A 413 -14.28 -10.59 -9.80
C LYS A 413 -13.71 -9.49 -8.88
N GLU A 414 -12.40 -9.24 -8.94
CA GLU A 414 -11.71 -8.31 -8.05
C GLU A 414 -10.39 -7.85 -8.68
N SER A 415 -9.88 -6.68 -8.28
CA SER A 415 -8.61 -6.10 -8.75
C SER A 415 -7.36 -6.80 -8.20
N LEU A 416 -7.52 -7.83 -7.35
CA LEU A 416 -6.46 -8.76 -6.96
C LEU A 416 -6.90 -10.19 -7.19
N VAL A 417 -6.14 -10.88 -8.02
CA VAL A 417 -6.24 -12.32 -8.23
C VAL A 417 -5.18 -12.98 -7.38
N VAL A 418 -5.57 -13.91 -6.52
CA VAL A 418 -4.63 -14.67 -5.70
C VAL A 418 -4.80 -16.15 -5.99
N GLY A 419 -3.70 -16.89 -6.01
CA GLY A 419 -3.74 -18.31 -6.37
C GLY A 419 -2.50 -19.05 -5.93
N SER A 420 -2.59 -20.38 -5.88
CA SER A 420 -1.41 -21.25 -5.80
C SER A 420 -0.99 -21.64 -7.21
N ALA A 421 0.31 -21.69 -7.49
CA ALA A 421 0.84 -22.05 -8.79
C ALA A 421 2.19 -22.76 -8.67
N ARG A 422 2.75 -23.18 -9.81
CA ARG A 422 4.17 -23.53 -9.93
C ARG A 422 4.88 -22.52 -10.83
N ILE A 423 6.12 -22.17 -10.51
CA ILE A 423 6.99 -21.37 -11.37
C ILE A 423 8.28 -22.17 -11.53
N HIS A 424 8.51 -22.76 -12.70
CA HIS A 424 9.58 -23.73 -12.91
C HIS A 424 9.63 -24.71 -11.73
N HIS A 425 8.62 -25.57 -11.58
CA HIS A 425 8.48 -26.58 -10.51
C HIS A 425 8.38 -26.07 -9.05
N PHE A 426 8.86 -24.87 -8.73
CA PHE A 426 8.71 -24.30 -7.38
C PHE A 426 7.24 -24.00 -7.10
N GLN A 427 6.69 -24.58 -6.03
CA GLN A 427 5.33 -24.27 -5.60
C GLN A 427 5.32 -22.89 -4.94
N VAL A 428 4.39 -22.03 -5.36
CA VAL A 428 4.32 -20.64 -4.91
C VAL A 428 2.88 -20.21 -4.65
N VAL A 429 2.73 -19.13 -3.90
CA VAL A 429 1.49 -18.34 -3.87
C VAL A 429 1.72 -17.09 -4.69
N MET A 430 0.76 -16.76 -5.55
CA MET A 430 0.79 -15.56 -6.38
C MET A 430 -0.31 -14.59 -5.96
N ALA A 431 -0.01 -13.29 -5.99
CA ALA A 431 -0.95 -12.20 -5.79
C ALA A 431 -0.79 -11.16 -6.91
N ILE A 432 -1.67 -11.20 -7.90
CA ILE A 432 -1.53 -10.48 -9.17
C ILE A 432 -2.63 -9.42 -9.27
N SER A 433 -2.24 -8.18 -9.52
CA SER A 433 -3.20 -7.09 -9.72
C SER A 433 -3.88 -7.24 -11.08
N GLU A 434 -5.22 -7.16 -11.10
CA GLU A 434 -6.00 -7.10 -12.34
C GLU A 434 -6.30 -5.63 -12.66
N PHE A 435 -5.56 -5.07 -13.61
CA PHE A 435 -5.67 -3.65 -13.95
C PHE A 435 -6.99 -3.31 -14.64
N TYR A 436 -7.53 -4.21 -15.48
CA TYR A 436 -8.78 -3.95 -16.19
C TYR A 436 -10.01 -3.96 -15.26
N TYR A 437 -9.86 -4.50 -14.05
CA TYR A 437 -10.86 -4.40 -12.97
C TYR A 437 -10.51 -3.23 -12.04
N CYS A 438 -11.33 -2.17 -12.04
CA CYS A 438 -11.15 -1.00 -11.17
C CYS A 438 -9.74 -0.34 -11.26
N GLY A 439 -9.01 -0.46 -12.38
CA GLY A 439 -7.66 0.11 -12.50
C GLY A 439 -6.62 -0.55 -11.58
N GLY A 440 -6.83 -1.81 -11.18
CA GLY A 440 -5.97 -2.49 -10.21
C GLY A 440 -6.03 -1.90 -8.80
N SER A 441 -7.01 -1.03 -8.52
CA SER A 441 -7.06 -0.25 -7.28
C SER A 441 -7.30 -1.12 -6.04
N MET A 442 -6.61 -0.83 -4.95
CA MET A 442 -6.69 -1.56 -3.68
C MET A 442 -7.90 -1.11 -2.85
N GLY A 443 -8.88 -2.00 -2.71
CA GLY A 443 -10.00 -1.89 -1.78
C GLY A 443 -9.99 -2.97 -0.68
N VAL A 444 -11.06 -3.07 0.11
CA VAL A 444 -11.21 -3.96 1.27
C VAL A 444 -11.07 -5.42 0.87
N VAL A 445 -11.71 -5.83 -0.24
CA VAL A 445 -11.62 -7.19 -0.77
C VAL A 445 -10.20 -7.49 -1.26
N PHE A 446 -9.54 -6.55 -1.95
CA PHE A 446 -8.13 -6.66 -2.33
C PHE A 446 -7.27 -6.94 -1.08
N GLY A 447 -7.37 -6.09 -0.06
CA GLY A 447 -6.57 -6.21 1.16
C GLY A 447 -6.84 -7.52 1.90
N GLU A 448 -8.09 -7.97 1.92
CA GLU A 448 -8.45 -9.25 2.52
C GLU A 448 -7.96 -10.45 1.69
N LYS A 449 -8.08 -10.45 0.36
CA LYS A 449 -7.50 -11.50 -0.51
C LYS A 449 -5.99 -11.59 -0.32
N PHE A 450 -5.28 -10.46 -0.29
CA PHE A 450 -3.83 -10.42 -0.04
C PHE A 450 -3.47 -11.03 1.32
N ARG A 451 -4.14 -10.61 2.39
CA ARG A 451 -3.95 -11.15 3.74
C ARG A 451 -4.19 -12.66 3.80
N ARG A 452 -5.23 -13.15 3.13
CA ARG A 452 -5.57 -14.57 3.04
C ARG A 452 -4.59 -15.37 2.19
N ALA A 453 -4.01 -14.77 1.14
CA ALA A 453 -2.97 -15.38 0.34
C ALA A 453 -1.68 -15.54 1.15
N VAL A 454 -1.31 -14.53 1.94
CA VAL A 454 -0.20 -14.62 2.90
C VAL A 454 -0.44 -15.67 3.97
N ASP A 455 -1.66 -15.77 4.52
CA ASP A 455 -2.00 -16.84 5.47
C ASP A 455 -1.78 -18.22 4.85
N TYR A 456 -2.25 -18.41 3.62
CA TYR A 456 -2.10 -19.66 2.89
C TYR A 456 -0.61 -19.95 2.62
N ALA A 457 0.17 -18.95 2.19
CA ALA A 457 1.62 -19.07 2.00
C ALA A 457 2.33 -19.50 3.29
N ILE A 458 1.96 -18.93 4.43
CA ILE A 458 2.51 -19.31 5.73
C ILE A 458 2.10 -20.74 6.12
N GLN A 459 0.83 -21.09 5.92
CA GLN A 459 0.29 -22.41 6.28
C GLN A 459 0.87 -23.54 5.44
N GLU A 460 1.14 -23.30 4.16
CA GLU A 460 1.78 -24.25 3.26
C GLU A 460 3.31 -24.13 3.22
N ASN A 461 3.88 -23.17 3.96
CA ASN A 461 5.31 -22.85 3.94
C ASN A 461 5.85 -22.57 2.52
N LEU A 462 5.12 -21.74 1.78
CA LEU A 462 5.40 -21.39 0.39
C LEU A 462 5.90 -19.94 0.23
N PRO A 463 6.76 -19.69 -0.78
CA PRO A 463 7.11 -18.34 -1.22
C PRO A 463 5.87 -17.57 -1.72
N LEU A 464 5.89 -16.24 -1.54
CA LEU A 464 4.86 -15.35 -2.08
C LEU A 464 5.45 -14.46 -3.19
N ILE A 465 4.78 -14.41 -4.33
CA ILE A 465 5.14 -13.58 -5.48
C ILE A 465 3.97 -12.62 -5.70
N SER A 466 4.22 -11.32 -5.70
CA SER A 466 3.19 -10.33 -6.02
C SER A 466 3.49 -9.56 -7.29
N VAL A 467 2.48 -9.28 -8.10
CA VAL A 467 2.57 -8.36 -9.24
C VAL A 467 1.72 -7.13 -8.95
N CYS A 468 2.37 -5.97 -8.83
CA CYS A 468 1.74 -4.68 -8.63
C CYS A 468 1.56 -3.97 -9.98
N CYS A 469 0.33 -3.98 -10.49
CA CYS A 469 -0.13 -3.13 -11.60
C CYS A 469 -1.39 -2.39 -11.11
N SER A 470 -1.23 -1.17 -10.61
CA SER A 470 -2.27 -0.48 -9.84
C SER A 470 -2.23 1.03 -9.96
N GLY A 471 -3.42 1.63 -10.08
CA GLY A 471 -3.66 3.07 -9.93
C GLY A 471 -3.69 3.59 -8.48
N GLY A 472 -3.50 2.72 -7.47
CA GLY A 472 -3.48 3.13 -6.06
C GLY A 472 -4.66 2.63 -5.23
N ALA A 473 -5.15 3.43 -4.28
CA ALA A 473 -6.24 3.06 -3.38
C ALA A 473 -7.61 3.25 -4.06
N ARG A 474 -8.59 2.37 -3.75
CA ARG A 474 -9.96 2.48 -4.24
C ARG A 474 -10.73 3.57 -3.50
N LEU A 475 -10.71 4.78 -4.05
CA LEU A 475 -11.29 5.94 -3.38
C LEU A 475 -12.79 5.83 -3.05
N TYR A 476 -13.55 5.04 -3.82
CA TYR A 476 -14.97 4.78 -3.58
C TYR A 476 -15.28 4.13 -2.22
N GLU A 477 -14.30 3.46 -1.61
CA GLU A 477 -14.44 2.86 -0.29
C GLU A 477 -13.92 3.77 0.84
N GLY A 478 -13.47 4.99 0.52
CA GLY A 478 -13.00 5.98 1.48
C GLY A 478 -11.84 5.47 2.33
N ILE A 479 -11.86 5.80 3.63
CA ILE A 479 -10.78 5.44 4.56
C ILE A 479 -10.57 3.92 4.68
N SER A 480 -11.59 3.11 4.41
CA SER A 480 -11.48 1.64 4.48
C SER A 480 -10.46 1.10 3.48
N ALA A 481 -10.37 1.70 2.28
CA ALA A 481 -9.35 1.39 1.28
C ALA A 481 -7.95 1.84 1.74
N LEU A 482 -7.83 3.03 2.35
CA LEU A 482 -6.54 3.53 2.86
C LEU A 482 -5.95 2.56 3.89
N MET A 483 -6.77 2.07 4.81
CA MET A 483 -6.31 1.16 5.86
C MET A 483 -5.86 -0.21 5.32
N GLN A 484 -6.18 -0.57 4.07
CA GLN A 484 -5.65 -1.79 3.47
C GLN A 484 -4.14 -1.72 3.26
N MET A 485 -3.55 -0.51 3.16
CA MET A 485 -2.09 -0.35 3.21
C MET A 485 -1.51 -0.96 4.50
N VAL A 486 -2.12 -0.68 5.66
CA VAL A 486 -1.67 -1.23 6.95
C VAL A 486 -1.83 -2.74 6.98
N LYS A 487 -2.96 -3.25 6.49
CA LYS A 487 -3.26 -4.69 6.44
C LYS A 487 -2.24 -5.46 5.58
N THR A 488 -1.94 -4.96 4.39
CA THR A 488 -1.02 -5.63 3.47
C THR A 488 0.43 -5.52 3.96
N VAL A 489 0.83 -4.38 4.55
CA VAL A 489 2.14 -4.23 5.21
C VAL A 489 2.30 -5.18 6.40
N GLU A 490 1.29 -5.33 7.27
CA GLU A 490 1.33 -6.33 8.35
C GLU A 490 1.46 -7.75 7.80
N SER A 491 0.73 -8.05 6.72
CA SER A 491 0.76 -9.37 6.10
C SER A 491 2.17 -9.70 5.58
N VAL A 492 2.80 -8.79 4.85
CA VAL A 492 4.20 -8.96 4.41
C VAL A 492 5.15 -9.07 5.60
N SER A 493 4.99 -8.22 6.63
CA SER A 493 5.82 -8.30 7.84
C SER A 493 5.73 -9.67 8.51
N ARG A 494 4.53 -10.24 8.59
CA ARG A 494 4.31 -11.57 9.16
C ARG A 494 4.89 -12.70 8.32
N LEU A 495 4.78 -12.61 6.99
CA LEU A 495 5.43 -13.55 6.06
C LEU A 495 6.94 -13.57 6.28
N LYS A 496 7.57 -12.38 6.30
CA LYS A 496 9.02 -12.22 6.55
C LYS A 496 9.44 -12.73 7.93
N LYS A 497 8.61 -12.55 8.97
CA LYS A 497 8.87 -13.12 10.31
C LYS A 497 8.87 -14.65 10.33
N GLN A 498 8.15 -15.31 9.42
CA GLN A 498 8.23 -16.77 9.22
C GLN A 498 9.45 -17.19 8.39
N GLY A 499 10.25 -16.23 7.93
CA GLY A 499 11.41 -16.47 7.09
C GLY A 499 11.07 -16.86 5.66
N LEU A 500 9.81 -16.75 5.22
CA LEU A 500 9.37 -17.07 3.88
C LEU A 500 9.71 -15.93 2.91
N PRO A 501 10.13 -16.23 1.68
CA PRO A 501 10.59 -15.22 0.75
C PRO A 501 9.41 -14.51 0.12
N TYR A 502 9.58 -13.21 -0.09
CA TYR A 502 8.62 -12.37 -0.77
C TYR A 502 9.25 -11.66 -1.95
N ILE A 503 8.79 -11.99 -3.16
CA ILE A 503 9.24 -11.36 -4.40
C ILE A 503 8.13 -10.41 -4.88
N SER A 504 8.47 -9.13 -5.03
CA SER A 504 7.56 -8.11 -5.55
C SER A 504 7.94 -7.74 -6.98
N ILE A 505 6.98 -7.79 -7.90
CA ILE A 505 7.13 -7.40 -9.30
C ILE A 505 6.35 -6.10 -9.51
N LEU A 506 7.03 -5.06 -9.98
CA LEU A 506 6.44 -3.76 -10.30
C LEU A 506 6.16 -3.69 -11.81
N ALA A 507 4.88 -3.67 -12.17
CA ALA A 507 4.39 -3.57 -13.55
C ALA A 507 3.87 -2.15 -13.84
N ASP A 508 3.75 -1.79 -15.11
CA ASP A 508 3.30 -0.47 -15.54
C ASP A 508 1.77 -0.34 -15.51
N PRO A 509 1.20 0.55 -14.68
CA PRO A 509 1.84 1.40 -13.67
C PRO A 509 1.78 0.82 -12.25
N ALA A 510 2.76 1.16 -11.39
CA ALA A 510 2.78 0.83 -9.97
C ALA A 510 2.67 2.12 -9.13
N THR A 511 1.45 2.51 -8.78
CA THR A 511 1.20 3.81 -8.14
C THR A 511 0.40 3.79 -6.83
N GLY A 512 0.39 4.92 -6.11
CA GLY A 512 -0.49 5.16 -4.98
C GLY A 512 -0.18 4.34 -3.74
N GLY A 513 -1.25 4.03 -3.00
CA GLY A 513 -1.16 3.20 -1.81
C GLY A 513 -0.65 1.77 -2.08
N ALA A 514 -0.71 1.28 -3.32
CA ALA A 514 -0.18 -0.05 -3.65
C ALA A 514 1.36 -0.08 -3.56
N ILE A 515 2.05 0.83 -4.26
CA ILE A 515 3.51 0.97 -4.13
C ILE A 515 3.92 1.42 -2.73
N ALA A 516 3.16 2.29 -2.07
CA ALA A 516 3.43 2.71 -0.69
C ALA A 516 3.01 1.70 0.39
N SER A 517 2.80 0.43 0.04
CA SER A 517 2.49 -0.64 0.99
C SER A 517 3.22 -1.94 0.63
N TYR A 518 2.49 -2.98 0.21
CA TYR A 518 3.04 -4.31 -0.01
C TYR A 518 4.10 -4.36 -1.11
N ALA A 519 3.93 -3.58 -2.17
CA ALA A 519 4.78 -3.70 -3.35
C ALA A 519 6.20 -3.16 -3.13
N ALA A 520 6.40 -2.21 -2.20
CA ALA A 520 7.71 -1.71 -1.82
C ALA A 520 8.43 -2.54 -0.73
N LEU A 521 7.81 -3.63 -0.26
CA LEU A 521 8.32 -4.45 0.83
C LEU A 521 8.89 -5.80 0.37
N GLY A 522 9.15 -5.99 -0.93
CA GLY A 522 9.83 -7.19 -1.44
C GLY A 522 11.13 -7.47 -0.69
N ASP A 523 11.47 -8.74 -0.47
CA ASP A 523 12.87 -9.12 -0.20
C ASP A 523 13.71 -8.91 -1.46
N ILE A 524 13.10 -9.22 -2.61
CA ILE A 524 13.55 -8.85 -3.95
C ILE A 524 12.41 -8.10 -4.64
N THR A 525 12.74 -6.97 -5.23
CA THR A 525 11.87 -6.13 -6.05
C THR A 525 12.39 -6.15 -7.47
N ILE A 526 11.61 -6.72 -8.36
CA ILE A 526 11.85 -6.77 -9.80
C ILE A 526 10.89 -5.77 -10.44
N ALA A 527 11.29 -5.07 -11.49
CA ALA A 527 10.39 -4.24 -12.26
C ALA A 527 10.50 -4.54 -13.75
N GLU A 528 9.41 -4.40 -14.49
CA GLU A 528 9.50 -4.43 -15.94
C GLU A 528 10.11 -3.12 -16.49
N PRO A 529 10.79 -3.15 -17.65
CA PRO A 529 11.39 -1.96 -18.25
C PRO A 529 10.35 -0.86 -18.49
N GLY A 530 10.71 0.38 -18.19
CA GLY A 530 9.87 1.54 -18.41
C GLY A 530 8.65 1.65 -17.49
N ALA A 531 8.44 0.75 -16.52
CA ALA A 531 7.28 0.83 -15.62
C ALA A 531 7.27 2.13 -14.80
N LEU A 532 6.12 2.80 -14.75
CA LEU A 532 5.93 3.98 -13.91
C LEU A 532 5.80 3.56 -12.44
N VAL A 533 6.72 4.02 -11.59
CA VAL A 533 6.73 3.70 -10.15
C VAL A 533 6.72 4.99 -9.34
N ILE A 534 5.54 5.43 -8.90
CA ILE A 534 5.38 6.73 -8.21
C ILE A 534 4.21 6.74 -7.23
N PHE A 535 4.31 7.49 -6.13
CA PHE A 535 3.20 7.60 -5.18
C PHE A 535 1.96 8.26 -5.80
N ALA A 536 2.06 9.46 -6.37
CA ALA A 536 0.93 10.09 -7.07
C ALA A 536 1.13 10.01 -8.58
N GLY A 537 0.13 9.49 -9.31
CA GLY A 537 0.25 9.38 -10.76
C GLY A 537 0.32 10.74 -11.47
N PRO A 538 0.91 10.81 -12.69
CA PRO A 538 1.07 12.02 -13.50
C PRO A 538 -0.19 12.89 -13.62
N ARG A 539 -1.35 12.26 -13.79
CA ARG A 539 -2.64 12.96 -13.92
C ARG A 539 -3.00 13.73 -12.63
N VAL A 540 -2.77 13.11 -11.46
CA VAL A 540 -3.06 13.71 -10.15
C VAL A 540 -2.07 14.83 -9.85
N MET A 541 -0.79 14.64 -10.19
CA MET A 541 0.25 15.66 -10.03
C MET A 541 -0.04 16.91 -10.87
N LYS A 542 -0.35 16.73 -12.16
CA LYS A 542 -0.72 17.84 -13.07
C LYS A 542 -1.95 18.59 -12.58
N ALA A 543 -3.00 17.88 -12.16
CA ALA A 543 -4.21 18.48 -11.59
C ALA A 543 -3.93 19.28 -10.30
N SER A 544 -2.88 18.91 -9.56
CA SER A 544 -2.45 19.59 -8.33
C SER A 544 -1.42 20.70 -8.59
N GLY A 545 -1.06 20.97 -9.85
CA GLY A 545 -0.10 22.02 -10.24
C GLY A 545 1.37 21.66 -10.00
N PHE A 546 1.70 20.36 -9.93
CA PHE A 546 3.09 19.87 -9.85
C PHE A 546 3.64 19.54 -11.25
N GLU A 547 4.92 19.82 -11.43
CA GLU A 547 5.67 19.40 -12.62
C GLU A 547 5.84 17.87 -12.61
N VAL A 548 5.82 17.27 -13.81
CA VAL A 548 5.92 15.82 -13.98
C VAL A 548 6.99 15.49 -14.99
N GLU A 549 8.03 14.82 -14.52
CA GLU A 549 9.13 14.28 -15.32
C GLU A 549 9.15 12.76 -15.16
N GLU A 550 8.35 12.05 -15.95
CA GLU A 550 8.11 10.61 -15.75
C GLU A 550 9.41 9.78 -15.83
N ASP A 551 10.39 10.21 -16.63
CA ASP A 551 11.68 9.52 -16.81
C ASP A 551 12.48 9.38 -15.51
N LEU A 552 12.29 10.28 -14.53
CA LEU A 552 12.96 10.20 -13.23
C LEU A 552 12.40 9.08 -12.33
N VAL A 553 11.18 8.63 -12.62
CA VAL A 553 10.40 7.68 -11.80
C VAL A 553 10.00 6.43 -12.59
N ARG A 554 10.53 6.26 -13.80
CA ARG A 554 10.50 4.97 -14.49
C ARG A 554 11.43 3.97 -13.79
N SER A 555 11.07 2.71 -13.87
CA SER A 555 11.76 1.60 -13.22
C SER A 555 13.26 1.59 -13.49
N ASP A 556 13.70 1.84 -14.72
CA ASP A 556 15.13 1.89 -15.10
C ASP A 556 15.91 2.98 -14.36
N SER A 557 15.32 4.17 -14.20
CA SER A 557 15.94 5.27 -13.46
C SER A 557 16.02 4.97 -11.97
N LEU A 558 14.95 4.43 -11.39
CA LEU A 558 14.94 4.02 -9.99
C LEU A 558 15.89 2.83 -9.72
N HIS A 559 16.02 1.89 -10.66
CA HIS A 559 16.99 0.80 -10.56
C HIS A 559 18.42 1.33 -10.55
N ARG A 560 18.76 2.27 -11.45
CA ARG A 560 20.08 2.94 -11.42
C ARG A 560 20.34 3.62 -10.08
N LEU A 561 19.35 4.31 -9.51
CA LEU A 561 19.45 4.93 -8.19
C LEU A 561 19.61 3.89 -7.06
N SER A 562 19.03 2.70 -7.22
CA SER A 562 19.12 1.63 -6.23
C SER A 562 20.55 1.15 -6.00
N SER A 563 21.44 1.29 -6.99
CA SER A 563 22.87 0.98 -6.82
C SER A 563 23.57 1.92 -5.82
N LYS A 564 23.14 3.18 -5.74
CA LYS A 564 23.71 4.21 -4.84
C LYS A 564 23.19 4.11 -3.40
N ILE A 565 22.19 3.27 -3.14
CA ILE A 565 21.61 3.10 -1.80
C ILE A 565 22.66 2.63 -0.78
N TYR A 566 23.59 1.78 -1.22
CA TYR A 566 24.64 1.23 -0.36
C TYR A 566 25.64 2.29 0.12
N ASP A 567 25.75 3.41 -0.57
CA ASP A 567 26.59 4.55 -0.17
C ASP A 567 25.96 5.36 0.97
N SER A 568 24.66 5.17 1.24
CA SER A 568 23.87 5.97 2.18
C SER A 568 22.89 5.11 2.99
N LEU A 569 23.37 4.02 3.57
CA LEU A 569 22.55 3.10 4.39
C LEU A 569 21.88 3.79 5.59
N ASN A 570 22.48 4.84 6.14
CA ASN A 570 21.87 5.64 7.21
C ASN A 570 20.64 6.43 6.73
N PHE A 571 20.58 6.77 5.44
CA PHE A 571 19.44 7.44 4.83
C PHE A 571 18.36 6.42 4.44
N TYR A 572 18.74 5.39 3.68
CA TYR A 572 17.79 4.43 3.11
C TYR A 572 17.39 3.30 4.07
N HIS A 573 18.09 3.12 5.18
CA HIS A 573 17.75 2.12 6.20
C HIS A 573 17.66 0.69 5.62
N ASP A 574 16.48 0.08 5.59
CA ASP A 574 16.24 -1.25 5.02
C ASP A 574 15.68 -1.20 3.58
N ILE A 575 15.49 0.00 3.03
CA ILE A 575 15.00 0.19 1.67
C ILE A 575 16.13 -0.17 0.70
N ARG A 576 15.82 -1.02 -0.29
CA ARG A 576 16.77 -1.45 -1.32
C ARG A 576 16.38 -1.02 -2.73
N GLY A 577 15.25 -0.32 -2.89
CA GLY A 577 14.75 0.15 -4.17
C GLY A 577 14.32 -1.00 -5.09
N ILE A 578 14.71 -0.93 -6.37
CA ILE A 578 14.46 -1.94 -7.40
C ILE A 578 15.77 -2.68 -7.68
N GLN A 579 15.80 -3.99 -7.42
CA GLN A 579 17.03 -4.79 -7.52
C GLN A 579 17.29 -5.29 -8.93
N GLU A 580 16.25 -5.49 -9.74
CA GLU A 580 16.40 -6.02 -11.10
C GLU A 580 15.34 -5.45 -12.04
N ILE A 581 15.77 -5.09 -13.25
CA ILE A 581 14.88 -4.81 -14.37
C ILE A 581 14.82 -6.07 -15.24
N CYS A 582 13.61 -6.53 -15.55
CA CYS A 582 13.42 -7.78 -16.29
C CYS A 582 12.30 -7.65 -17.32
N GLU A 583 12.59 -7.98 -18.57
CA GLU A 583 11.57 -8.12 -19.61
C GLU A 583 10.58 -9.25 -19.25
N ARG A 584 9.32 -9.10 -19.69
CA ARG A 584 8.24 -10.06 -19.36
C ARG A 584 8.59 -11.50 -19.75
N ARG A 585 9.16 -11.72 -20.94
CA ARG A 585 9.56 -13.04 -21.43
C ARG A 585 10.58 -13.77 -20.54
N GLU A 586 11.47 -13.02 -19.86
CA GLU A 586 12.47 -13.57 -18.96
C GLU A 586 12.01 -13.59 -17.49
N MET A 587 10.86 -12.96 -17.19
CA MET A 587 10.39 -12.75 -15.82
C MET A 587 10.24 -14.07 -15.06
N LYS A 588 9.71 -15.09 -15.72
CA LYS A 588 9.54 -16.43 -15.15
C LYS A 588 10.85 -17.04 -14.70
N PHE A 589 11.86 -16.98 -15.57
CA PHE A 589 13.20 -17.49 -15.30
C PHE A 589 13.87 -16.68 -14.17
N THR A 590 13.76 -15.36 -14.21
CA THR A 590 14.29 -14.46 -13.18
C THR A 590 13.67 -14.72 -11.81
N VAL A 591 12.37 -14.94 -11.72
CA VAL A 591 11.71 -15.32 -10.46
C VAL A 591 12.22 -16.68 -9.98
N ALA A 592 12.33 -17.67 -10.87
CA ALA A 592 12.85 -18.99 -10.52
C ALA A 592 14.30 -18.95 -10.01
N LYS A 593 15.15 -18.10 -10.58
CA LYS A 593 16.52 -17.84 -10.09
C LYS A 593 16.54 -17.44 -8.62
N TYR A 594 15.66 -16.54 -8.19
CA TYR A 594 15.56 -16.12 -6.79
C TYR A 594 14.95 -17.19 -5.89
N LEU A 595 13.95 -17.94 -6.38
CA LEU A 595 13.36 -19.07 -5.66
C LEU A 595 14.40 -20.18 -5.42
N GLU A 596 15.22 -20.48 -6.41
CA GLU A 596 16.32 -21.44 -6.30
C GLU A 596 17.37 -20.96 -5.28
N LEU A 597 17.79 -19.69 -5.37
CA LEU A 597 18.72 -19.08 -4.41
C LEU A 597 18.19 -19.21 -2.97
N TYR A 598 16.91 -18.89 -2.77
CA TYR A 598 16.27 -19.03 -1.47
C TYR A 598 16.22 -20.49 -1.01
N SER A 599 15.83 -21.43 -1.87
CA SER A 599 15.78 -22.86 -1.53
C SER A 599 17.15 -23.39 -1.07
N ARG A 600 18.22 -23.01 -1.77
CA ARG A 600 19.60 -23.39 -1.44
C ARG A 600 20.09 -22.80 -0.11
N THR A 601 19.75 -21.54 0.15
CA THR A 601 20.19 -20.82 1.36
C THR A 601 19.39 -21.24 2.60
N ASN A 602 18.08 -21.44 2.47
CA ASN A 602 17.22 -21.81 3.60
C ASN A 602 17.35 -23.29 4.02
N SER A 603 17.74 -24.17 3.09
CA SER A 603 18.04 -25.59 3.40
C SER A 603 19.16 -25.77 4.44
N ARG A 604 20.09 -24.81 4.55
CA ARG A 604 21.16 -24.83 5.56
C ARG A 604 20.64 -24.49 6.96
N THR A 605 19.60 -23.65 7.08
CA THR A 605 18.94 -23.30 8.35
C THR A 605 18.10 -24.46 8.87
N PHE A 606 17.35 -25.14 7.99
CA PHE A 606 16.55 -26.33 8.34
C PHE A 606 17.41 -27.49 8.87
N LYS A 607 18.58 -27.75 8.27
CA LYS A 607 19.53 -28.77 8.79
C LYS A 607 20.12 -28.42 10.16
N LYS A 608 20.25 -27.13 10.49
CA LYS A 608 20.76 -26.68 11.81
C LYS A 608 19.70 -26.80 12.91
N ALA A 609 18.44 -26.50 12.61
CA ALA A 609 17.32 -26.71 13.53
C ALA A 609 17.08 -28.20 13.84
N ASN A 610 17.13 -29.07 12.82
CA ASN A 610 16.99 -30.53 13.02
C ASN A 610 18.18 -31.18 13.75
N ARG A 611 19.38 -30.57 13.71
CA ARG A 611 20.53 -31.06 14.51
C ARG A 611 20.44 -30.68 15.99
N ASN A 612 19.86 -29.52 16.31
CA ASN A 612 19.69 -29.08 17.70
C ASN A 612 18.41 -29.64 18.37
N GLY A 613 17.38 -30.00 17.58
CA GLY A 613 16.16 -30.65 18.09
C GLY A 613 16.28 -32.14 18.41
N ARG A 614 17.42 -32.78 18.09
CA ARG A 614 17.69 -34.21 18.39
C ARG A 614 18.52 -34.45 19.66
N LYS A 615 18.82 -33.41 20.45
CA LYS A 615 19.64 -33.53 21.68
C LYS A 615 18.90 -33.29 23.00
N SER A 616 17.58 -33.16 23.02
CA SER A 616 16.82 -32.90 24.27
C SER A 616 15.78 -33.97 24.64
N PHE A 617 15.96 -35.20 24.18
CA PHE A 617 15.20 -36.35 24.69
C PHE A 617 16.17 -37.51 24.93
N LEU A 618 16.87 -37.46 26.06
CA LEU A 618 17.39 -38.61 26.79
C LEU A 618 18.00 -38.09 28.11
N PHE A 619 17.33 -38.49 29.19
CA PHE A 619 17.54 -38.19 30.61
C PHE A 619 16.97 -36.88 31.16
#